data_AF-A0A1G7IIT0-F1
#
_entry.id   AF-A0A1G7IIT0-F1
#
_cell.length_a   1.000
_cell.length_b   1.000
_cell.length_c   1.000
_cell.angle_alpha   90.00
_cell.angle_beta   90.00
_cell.angle_gamma   90.00
#
_symmetry.space_group_name_H-M   'P 1'
#
loop_
_entity.id
_entity.type
_entity.pdbx_description
1 polymer ?
#
loop_
_entity_poly.entity_id
_entity_poly.type
_entity_poly.pdbx_seq_one_letter_code
_entity_poly.pdbx_strand_id
1 'polypeptide(L)'
;MEPSLLSLPALNENDTVAALVSQLVQQVNVNRIYLFPPEEQGADSYYFILIIEDAAKRFKSRIKAVLARLRETYPHCSISFYSLHTLQQLTKEGNPFFLNYCRKENLVYYHHRYEEGWLFKPLDLSQFMAKARENFDIQYSRITAFRQGAAFYLEHENYAQAAFMLHQTLEQCFLAAEYFLVGDTFSGHLISDHQSYLGKLYSAFKHFFPREHKEDTHLMNTLNKAYIHSRYSLHYHIKKTQVLTLIKKADELMALVAAAVETELLKCEKLLGGDFSSVPTAPKGLDTAVAAEEPVANVANETLQAAVRLLRPRVRHEYPGDSPIHLQEVTFEVANHGELRYLISCLLRVCMLALENTQGFGSPRLSHCSDRLTIATVLELADSLQPDQQLDSYDALESLLLGREATK
;
A
#
# COMPACT_ATOMS: atom_id res chain seq x y z
N MET A 1 -7.71 12.70 33.37
CA MET A 1 -6.53 13.57 33.13
C MET A 1 -6.80 14.34 31.86
N GLU A 2 -6.78 15.66 31.95
CA GLU A 2 -7.17 16.55 30.86
C GLU A 2 -6.16 16.47 29.70
N PRO A 3 -6.64 16.49 28.44
CA PRO A 3 -5.79 16.49 27.27
C PRO A 3 -5.04 17.83 27.14
N SER A 4 -3.73 17.77 26.91
CA SER A 4 -2.91 18.94 26.58
C SER A 4 -3.19 19.39 25.14
N LEU A 5 -4.15 20.28 24.94
CA LEU A 5 -4.39 20.96 23.67
C LEU A 5 -3.35 22.08 23.51
N LEU A 6 -2.46 21.96 22.53
CA LEU A 6 -1.57 23.06 22.15
C LEU A 6 -2.41 24.14 21.47
N SER A 7 -2.18 25.40 21.83
CA SER A 7 -2.93 26.56 21.35
C SER A 7 -2.98 26.61 19.82
N LEU A 8 -4.19 26.49 19.27
CA LEU A 8 -4.48 26.64 17.84
C LEU A 8 -4.39 28.12 17.42
N PRO A 9 -3.90 28.45 16.21
CA PRO A 9 -3.97 29.82 15.67
C PRO A 9 -5.43 30.28 15.55
N ALA A 10 -5.64 31.60 15.61
CA ALA A 10 -6.94 32.24 15.86
C ALA A 10 -8.02 32.06 14.77
N LEU A 11 -9.28 31.85 15.20
CA LEU A 11 -10.57 32.44 14.76
C LEU A 11 -11.75 31.45 14.95
N ASN A 12 -12.99 31.94 14.84
CA ASN A 12 -14.28 31.31 15.21
C ASN A 12 -14.56 29.85 14.74
N GLU A 13 -13.72 29.27 13.89
CA GLU A 13 -13.72 27.84 13.49
C GLU A 13 -12.96 26.93 14.48
N ASN A 14 -12.30 27.50 15.49
CA ASN A 14 -11.58 26.73 16.52
C ASN A 14 -12.51 25.86 17.37
N ASP A 15 -13.76 26.25 17.60
CA ASP A 15 -14.69 25.45 18.40
C ASP A 15 -15.07 24.14 17.67
N THR A 16 -15.22 24.17 16.35
CA THR A 16 -15.54 22.97 15.55
C THR A 16 -14.33 22.05 15.42
N VAL A 17 -13.14 22.60 15.20
CA VAL A 17 -11.88 21.82 15.16
C VAL A 17 -11.57 21.21 16.52
N ALA A 18 -11.67 21.99 17.61
CA ALA A 18 -11.44 21.50 18.96
C ALA A 18 -12.47 20.43 19.36
N ALA A 19 -13.75 20.60 18.98
CA ALA A 19 -14.78 19.59 19.19
C ALA A 19 -14.47 18.29 18.43
N LEU A 20 -14.04 18.39 17.16
CA LEU A 20 -13.65 17.23 16.36
C LEU A 20 -12.44 16.52 16.97
N VAL A 21 -11.39 17.26 17.34
CA VAL A 21 -10.19 16.71 18.02
C VAL A 21 -10.59 15.99 19.31
N SER A 22 -11.45 16.61 20.13
CA SER A 22 -11.95 15.98 21.36
C SER A 22 -12.72 14.69 21.07
N GLN A 23 -13.60 14.67 20.07
CA GLN A 23 -14.33 13.46 19.67
C GLN A 23 -13.41 12.36 19.14
N LEU A 24 -12.37 12.71 18.38
CA LEU A 24 -11.38 11.76 17.88
C LEU A 24 -10.58 11.12 19.02
N VAL A 25 -10.08 11.92 19.95
CA VAL A 25 -9.30 11.45 21.12
C VAL A 25 -10.14 10.55 22.03
N GLN A 26 -11.45 10.81 22.17
CA GLN A 26 -12.35 9.98 22.99
C GLN A 26 -12.68 8.62 22.35
N GLN A 27 -12.70 8.54 21.02
CA GLN A 27 -13.22 7.37 20.30
C GLN A 27 -12.12 6.51 19.66
N VAL A 28 -10.95 7.10 19.44
CA VAL A 28 -9.79 6.49 18.80
C VAL A 28 -8.58 6.66 19.72
N ASN A 29 -7.78 5.60 19.87
CA ASN A 29 -6.53 5.68 20.62
C ASN A 29 -5.45 6.38 19.77
N VAL A 30 -5.47 7.71 19.81
CA VAL A 30 -4.60 8.58 19.01
C VAL A 30 -3.34 8.93 19.80
N ASN A 31 -2.18 8.74 19.15
CA ASN A 31 -0.88 9.17 19.63
C ASN A 31 -0.68 10.68 19.36
N ARG A 32 -0.85 11.10 18.10
CA ARG A 32 -0.69 12.49 17.63
C ARG A 32 -1.72 12.85 16.57
N ILE A 33 -2.10 14.12 16.50
CA ILE A 33 -2.95 14.68 15.44
C ILE A 33 -2.23 15.88 14.83
N TYR A 34 -2.13 15.86 13.51
CA TYR A 34 -1.66 16.99 12.71
C TYR A 34 -2.81 17.58 11.91
N LEU A 35 -2.84 18.92 11.78
CA LEU A 35 -3.85 19.67 11.07
C LEU A 35 -3.21 20.50 9.95
N PHE A 36 -3.84 20.48 8.78
CA PHE A 36 -3.46 21.29 7.62
C PHE A 36 -4.67 22.11 7.17
N PRO A 37 -4.54 23.45 7.09
CA PRO A 37 -5.59 24.30 6.59
C PRO A 37 -5.73 24.17 5.07
N PRO A 38 -6.91 24.47 4.51
CA PRO A 38 -7.20 24.32 3.07
C PRO A 38 -6.27 25.15 2.15
N GLU A 39 -5.73 26.26 2.66
CA GLU A 39 -4.92 27.23 1.90
C GLU A 39 -3.56 26.68 1.43
N GLU A 40 -2.97 25.69 2.12
CA GLU A 40 -1.61 25.21 1.81
C GLU A 40 -1.52 24.24 0.62
N GLN A 41 -2.65 23.69 0.15
CA GLN A 41 -2.70 22.71 -0.96
C GLN A 41 -3.75 23.01 -2.04
N GLY A 42 -4.44 24.14 -1.95
CA GLY A 42 -5.59 24.43 -2.83
C GLY A 42 -6.72 23.41 -2.66
N ALA A 43 -6.92 22.95 -1.42
CA ALA A 43 -7.94 22.00 -1.05
C ALA A 43 -9.21 22.72 -0.56
N ASP A 44 -10.38 22.11 -0.75
CA ASP A 44 -11.67 22.66 -0.32
C ASP A 44 -12.01 22.31 1.15
N SER A 45 -11.09 21.66 1.87
CA SER A 45 -11.34 21.05 3.18
C SER A 45 -10.11 21.03 4.08
N TYR A 46 -10.32 21.13 5.40
CA TYR A 46 -9.29 20.86 6.40
C TYR A 46 -8.83 19.41 6.31
N TYR A 47 -7.52 19.17 6.45
CA TYR A 47 -6.96 17.82 6.45
C TYR A 47 -6.34 17.47 7.80
N PHE A 48 -6.69 16.29 8.32
CA PHE A 48 -6.18 15.75 9.57
C PHE A 48 -5.40 14.47 9.32
N ILE A 49 -4.18 14.40 9.87
CA ILE A 49 -3.37 13.19 9.91
C ILE A 49 -3.33 12.69 11.36
N LEU A 50 -3.89 11.51 11.60
CA LEU A 50 -3.89 10.85 12.90
C LEU A 50 -2.78 9.81 12.93
N ILE A 51 -1.88 9.90 13.90
CA ILE A 51 -0.96 8.82 14.22
C ILE A 51 -1.57 8.02 15.36
N ILE A 52 -1.83 6.73 15.14
CA ILE A 52 -2.42 5.81 16.11
C ILE A 52 -1.38 4.81 16.62
N GLU A 53 -1.61 4.25 17.81
CA GLU A 53 -0.78 3.16 18.32
C GLU A 53 -0.90 1.90 17.46
N ASP A 54 0.17 1.11 17.36
CA ASP A 54 0.20 -0.09 16.51
C ASP A 54 -0.83 -1.14 16.93
N ALA A 55 -1.12 -1.26 18.25
CA ALA A 55 -2.17 -2.13 18.77
C ALA A 55 -3.57 -1.75 18.23
N ALA A 56 -3.79 -0.46 17.92
CA ALA A 56 -5.05 0.02 17.36
C ALA A 56 -5.27 -0.41 15.90
N LYS A 57 -4.26 -0.94 15.20
CA LYS A 57 -4.42 -1.55 13.87
C LYS A 57 -5.48 -2.66 13.85
N ARG A 58 -5.59 -3.43 14.94
CA ARG A 58 -6.58 -4.51 15.08
C ARG A 58 -8.03 -3.99 14.99
N PHE A 59 -8.24 -2.69 15.18
CA PHE A 59 -9.53 -2.03 15.14
C PHE A 59 -9.73 -1.13 13.91
N LYS A 60 -8.98 -1.35 12.83
CA LYS A 60 -9.04 -0.54 11.59
C LYS A 60 -10.47 -0.34 11.07
N SER A 61 -11.32 -1.38 11.11
CA SER A 61 -12.73 -1.31 10.71
C SER A 61 -13.55 -0.37 11.60
N ARG A 62 -13.36 -0.45 12.92
CA ARG A 62 -14.02 0.43 13.89
C ARG A 62 -13.57 1.88 13.73
N ILE A 63 -12.27 2.12 13.53
CA ILE A 63 -11.75 3.48 13.27
C ILE A 63 -12.38 4.04 12.00
N LYS A 64 -12.42 3.27 10.91
CA LYS A 64 -13.08 3.68 9.66
C LYS A 64 -14.57 4.03 9.88
N ALA A 65 -15.28 3.26 10.70
CA ALA A 65 -16.69 3.54 11.02
C ALA A 65 -16.85 4.86 11.80
N VAL A 66 -15.97 5.13 12.77
CA VAL A 66 -15.95 6.40 13.51
C VAL A 66 -15.69 7.57 12.56
N LEU A 67 -14.68 7.45 11.69
CA LEU A 67 -14.34 8.49 10.73
C LEU A 67 -15.46 8.72 9.71
N ALA A 68 -16.18 7.67 9.28
CA ALA A 68 -17.33 7.80 8.40
C ALA A 68 -18.46 8.63 9.06
N ARG A 69 -18.78 8.37 10.33
CA ARG A 69 -19.77 9.15 11.08
C ARG A 69 -19.33 10.60 11.30
N LEU A 70 -18.06 10.82 11.63
CA LEU A 70 -17.52 12.17 11.81
C LEU A 70 -17.57 12.96 10.50
N ARG A 71 -17.35 12.31 9.36
CA ARG A 71 -17.46 12.94 8.05
C ARG A 71 -18.88 13.43 7.73
N GLU A 72 -19.92 12.73 8.20
CA GLU A 72 -21.31 13.20 8.06
C GLU A 72 -21.57 14.48 8.88
N THR A 73 -20.91 14.59 10.03
CA THR A 73 -21.03 15.76 10.92
C THR A 73 -20.15 16.93 10.47
N TYR A 74 -18.97 16.63 9.90
CA TYR A 74 -17.94 17.58 9.49
C TYR A 74 -17.53 17.34 8.03
N PRO A 75 -18.37 17.73 7.05
CA PRO A 75 -18.13 17.44 5.63
C PRO A 75 -16.91 18.17 5.05
N HIS A 76 -16.49 19.28 5.68
CA HIS A 76 -15.32 20.06 5.31
C HIS A 76 -14.02 19.57 5.95
N CYS A 77 -14.01 18.37 6.55
CA CYS A 77 -12.85 17.77 7.19
C CYS A 77 -12.53 16.40 6.55
N SER A 78 -11.35 16.29 5.97
CA SER A 78 -10.78 15.03 5.50
C SER A 78 -9.84 14.46 6.57
N ILE A 79 -10.00 13.18 6.90
CA ILE A 79 -9.23 12.55 7.99
C ILE A 79 -8.56 11.28 7.47
N SER A 80 -7.23 11.24 7.57
CA SER A 80 -6.42 10.03 7.36
C SER A 80 -5.82 9.57 8.69
N PHE A 81 -5.56 8.26 8.80
CA PHE A 81 -4.90 7.71 9.98
C PHE A 81 -3.83 6.70 9.59
N TYR A 82 -2.72 6.73 10.33
CA TYR A 82 -1.55 5.91 10.11
C TYR A 82 -1.07 5.37 11.44
N SER A 83 -0.49 4.18 11.40
CA SER A 83 0.18 3.64 12.58
C SER A 83 1.59 4.19 12.73
N LEU A 84 2.12 4.18 13.95
CA LEU A 84 3.52 4.53 14.20
C LEU A 84 4.48 3.65 13.38
N HIS A 85 4.21 2.35 13.27
CA HIS A 85 4.99 1.45 12.43
C HIS A 85 4.97 1.86 10.95
N THR A 86 3.81 2.23 10.40
CA THR A 86 3.68 2.67 9.00
C THR A 86 4.52 3.91 8.75
N LEU A 87 4.44 4.88 9.65
CA LEU A 87 5.25 6.09 9.58
C LEU A 87 6.75 5.78 9.59
N GLN A 88 7.20 4.95 10.54
CA GLN A 88 8.61 4.58 10.65
C GLN A 88 9.11 3.80 9.43
N GLN A 89 8.30 2.87 8.93
CA GLN A 89 8.62 2.08 7.75
C GLN A 89 8.75 2.97 6.52
N LEU A 90 7.74 3.80 6.23
CA LEU A 90 7.74 4.66 5.06
C LEU A 90 8.86 5.70 5.12
N THR A 91 9.14 6.25 6.31
CA THR A 91 10.30 7.14 6.50
C THR A 91 11.62 6.41 6.20
N LYS A 92 11.79 5.19 6.72
CA LYS A 92 12.98 4.36 6.43
C LYS A 92 13.08 3.97 4.95
N GLU A 93 11.94 3.87 4.27
CA GLU A 93 11.86 3.61 2.85
C GLU A 93 12.18 4.83 1.99
N GLY A 94 12.31 6.03 2.54
CA GLY A 94 12.57 7.24 1.74
C GLY A 94 11.30 7.93 1.25
N ASN A 95 10.15 7.68 1.90
CA ASN A 95 8.91 8.35 1.54
C ASN A 95 8.84 9.76 2.18
N PRO A 96 8.65 10.84 1.40
CA PRO A 96 8.68 12.22 1.88
C PRO A 96 7.47 12.64 2.70
N PHE A 97 6.34 11.92 2.60
CA PHE A 97 5.05 12.35 3.14
C PHE A 97 5.13 12.75 4.61
N PHE A 98 5.52 11.85 5.51
CA PHE A 98 5.52 12.16 6.93
C PHE A 98 6.53 13.24 7.30
N LEU A 99 7.70 13.27 6.66
CA LEU A 99 8.73 14.28 6.95
C LEU A 99 8.27 15.70 6.55
N ASN A 100 7.47 15.82 5.51
CA ASN A 100 6.88 17.10 5.10
C ASN A 100 5.70 17.52 5.98
N TYR A 101 4.84 16.59 6.37
CA TYR A 101 3.55 16.93 6.98
C TYR A 101 3.56 16.78 8.52
N CYS A 102 4.15 15.73 9.08
CA CYS A 102 4.17 15.49 10.53
C CYS A 102 5.26 16.29 11.26
N ARG A 103 5.19 17.63 11.15
CA ARG A 103 6.10 18.58 11.78
C ARG A 103 5.46 19.25 13.00
N LYS A 104 6.30 19.87 13.84
CA LYS A 104 5.86 20.49 15.10
C LYS A 104 4.85 21.62 14.86
N GLU A 105 5.00 22.36 13.76
CA GLU A 105 4.14 23.50 13.43
C GLU A 105 2.69 23.08 13.15
N ASN A 106 2.50 21.85 12.69
CA ASN A 106 1.18 21.31 12.33
C ASN A 106 0.58 20.44 13.45
N LEU A 107 1.30 20.24 14.57
CA LEU A 107 0.89 19.37 15.67
C LEU A 107 -0.18 20.07 16.53
N VAL A 108 -1.40 19.52 16.53
CA VAL A 108 -2.52 20.08 17.31
C VAL A 108 -2.85 19.25 18.55
N TYR A 109 -2.42 17.99 18.59
CA TYR A 109 -2.60 17.11 19.74
C TYR A 109 -1.48 16.09 19.82
N TYR A 110 -1.00 15.83 21.03
CA TYR A 110 -0.20 14.66 21.35
C TYR A 110 -0.61 14.09 22.70
N HIS A 111 -0.56 12.77 22.82
CA HIS A 111 -0.90 12.10 24.07
C HIS A 111 0.28 12.20 25.06
N HIS A 112 0.00 12.63 26.31
CA HIS A 112 1.00 12.93 27.36
C HIS A 112 2.00 11.80 27.68
N ARG A 113 1.67 10.54 27.36
CA ARG A 113 2.60 9.38 27.47
C ARG A 113 3.75 9.43 26.47
N TYR A 114 3.65 10.28 25.46
CA TYR A 114 4.67 10.47 24.44
C TYR A 114 5.28 11.85 24.61
N GLU A 115 6.60 11.92 24.49
CA GLU A 115 7.30 13.20 24.49
C GLU A 115 6.82 14.04 23.29
N GLU A 116 6.76 15.36 23.47
CA GLU A 116 6.48 16.32 22.39
C GLU A 116 7.57 16.26 21.29
N GLY A 117 8.74 15.71 21.63
CA GLY A 117 9.93 15.59 20.79
C GLY A 117 9.75 14.84 19.47
N TRP A 118 10.84 14.80 18.69
CA TRP A 118 10.90 14.35 17.30
C TRP A 118 10.27 12.96 17.11
N LEU A 119 9.24 12.89 16.24
CA LEU A 119 8.48 11.65 15.96
C LEU A 119 9.31 10.61 15.20
N PHE A 120 10.36 11.04 14.52
CA PHE A 120 11.20 10.18 13.71
C PHE A 120 12.40 9.69 14.52
N LYS A 121 12.93 8.52 14.15
CA LYS A 121 14.26 8.11 14.62
C LYS A 121 15.31 9.03 13.98
N PRO A 122 16.53 9.12 14.54
CA PRO A 122 17.64 9.80 13.88
C PRO A 122 17.74 9.33 12.43
N LEU A 123 17.61 10.27 11.49
CA LEU A 123 17.50 10.01 10.07
C LEU A 123 18.65 10.74 9.37
N ASP A 124 19.46 9.99 8.64
CA ASP A 124 20.39 10.59 7.69
C ASP A 124 19.58 11.09 6.49
N LEU A 125 19.36 12.40 6.44
CA LEU A 125 18.58 13.04 5.39
C LEU A 125 19.24 12.87 4.00
N SER A 126 20.56 12.73 3.91
CA SER A 126 21.23 12.49 2.62
C SER A 126 20.92 11.09 2.10
N GLN A 127 21.02 10.09 2.98
CA GLN A 127 20.65 8.71 2.65
C GLN A 127 19.15 8.60 2.34
N PHE A 128 18.31 9.29 3.11
CA PHE A 128 16.88 9.37 2.86
C PHE A 128 16.57 9.92 1.47
N MET A 129 17.17 11.05 1.10
CA MET A 129 16.95 11.68 -0.22
C MET A 129 17.43 10.79 -1.37
N ALA A 130 18.58 10.13 -1.22
CA ALA A 130 19.08 9.18 -2.22
C ALA A 130 18.08 8.04 -2.45
N LYS A 131 17.56 7.46 -1.37
CA LYS A 131 16.57 6.38 -1.42
C LYS A 131 15.22 6.84 -1.97
N ALA A 132 14.79 8.06 -1.61
CA ALA A 132 13.56 8.65 -2.11
C ALA A 132 13.59 8.79 -3.64
N ARG A 133 14.70 9.30 -4.18
CA ARG A 133 14.94 9.44 -5.63
C ARG A 133 15.01 8.08 -6.31
N GLU A 134 15.78 7.14 -5.77
CA GLU A 134 15.87 5.77 -6.31
C GLU A 134 14.49 5.09 -6.40
N ASN A 135 13.67 5.17 -5.34
CA ASN A 135 12.34 4.60 -5.36
C ASN A 135 11.45 5.26 -6.41
N PHE A 136 11.51 6.59 -6.55
CA PHE A 136 10.72 7.28 -7.55
C PHE A 136 11.16 6.88 -8.96
N ASP A 137 12.45 6.80 -9.24
CA ASP A 137 13.00 6.36 -10.53
C ASP A 137 12.57 4.94 -10.88
N ILE A 138 12.58 4.02 -9.91
CA ILE A 138 12.10 2.64 -10.11
C ILE A 138 10.61 2.63 -10.48
N GLN A 139 9.76 3.40 -9.78
CA GLN A 139 8.34 3.44 -10.08
C GLN A 139 8.07 4.14 -11.42
N TYR A 140 8.76 5.24 -11.70
CA TYR A 140 8.60 6.02 -12.93
C TYR A 140 9.07 5.26 -14.18
N SER A 141 10.14 4.47 -14.05
CA SER A 141 10.59 3.58 -15.13
C SER A 141 9.54 2.50 -15.46
N ARG A 142 8.84 1.95 -14.47
CA ARG A 142 7.72 1.01 -14.68
C ARG A 142 6.55 1.68 -15.40
N ILE A 143 6.15 2.88 -14.97
CA ILE A 143 5.12 3.68 -15.63
C ILE A 143 5.50 3.91 -17.10
N THR A 144 6.76 4.30 -17.34
CA THR A 144 7.29 4.56 -18.69
C THR A 144 7.25 3.31 -19.56
N ALA A 145 7.57 2.13 -19.02
CA ALA A 145 7.52 0.87 -19.76
C ALA A 145 6.08 0.53 -20.22
N PHE A 146 5.07 0.71 -19.36
CA PHE A 146 3.67 0.55 -19.78
C PHE A 146 3.27 1.53 -20.87
N ARG A 147 3.70 2.79 -20.74
CA ARG A 147 3.43 3.83 -21.74
C ARG A 147 4.07 3.54 -23.10
N GLN A 148 5.30 3.02 -23.10
CA GLN A 148 5.98 2.54 -24.31
C GLN A 148 5.25 1.34 -24.93
N GLY A 149 4.79 0.40 -24.11
CA GLY A 149 3.93 -0.71 -24.56
C GLY A 149 2.66 -0.22 -25.25
N ALA A 150 2.01 0.82 -24.73
CA ALA A 150 0.86 1.43 -25.40
C ALA A 150 1.18 2.00 -26.79
N ALA A 151 2.35 2.63 -26.95
CA ALA A 151 2.80 3.14 -28.25
C ALA A 151 3.03 2.00 -29.25
N PHE A 152 3.69 0.92 -28.82
CA PHE A 152 3.91 -0.27 -29.64
C PHE A 152 2.58 -0.85 -30.17
N TYR A 153 1.59 -1.04 -29.31
CA TYR A 153 0.29 -1.59 -29.75
C TYR A 153 -0.51 -0.61 -30.62
N LEU A 154 -0.34 0.70 -30.44
CA LEU A 154 -0.94 1.70 -31.32
C LEU A 154 -0.37 1.61 -32.74
N GLU A 155 0.95 1.46 -32.88
CA GLU A 155 1.63 1.33 -34.19
C GLU A 155 1.18 0.08 -34.95
N HIS A 156 0.87 -0.99 -34.22
CA HIS A 156 0.35 -2.25 -34.79
C HIS A 156 -1.18 -2.28 -34.89
N GLU A 157 -1.83 -1.12 -34.73
CA GLU A 157 -3.30 -0.96 -34.79
C GLU A 157 -4.09 -1.84 -33.81
N ASN A 158 -3.43 -2.36 -32.77
CA ASN A 158 -4.06 -3.12 -31.69
C ASN A 158 -4.54 -2.15 -30.59
N TYR A 159 -5.63 -1.44 -30.90
CA TYR A 159 -6.16 -0.39 -30.04
C TYR A 159 -6.67 -0.91 -28.68
N ALA A 160 -7.18 -2.14 -28.64
CA ALA A 160 -7.64 -2.76 -27.40
C ALA A 160 -6.48 -2.99 -26.42
N GLN A 161 -5.37 -3.53 -26.91
CA GLN A 161 -4.19 -3.76 -26.09
C GLN A 161 -3.46 -2.46 -25.74
N ALA A 162 -3.46 -1.48 -26.65
CA ALA A 162 -2.97 -0.13 -26.34
C ALA A 162 -3.77 0.51 -25.19
N ALA A 163 -5.10 0.41 -25.21
CA ALA A 163 -5.96 0.90 -24.14
C ALA A 163 -5.71 0.19 -22.79
N PHE A 164 -5.46 -1.12 -22.81
CA PHE A 164 -5.07 -1.87 -21.61
C PHE A 164 -3.74 -1.34 -21.02
N MET A 165 -2.72 -1.12 -21.86
CA MET A 165 -1.44 -0.56 -21.42
C MET A 165 -1.57 0.88 -20.89
N LEU A 166 -2.46 1.69 -21.49
CA LEU A 166 -2.77 3.04 -20.99
C LEU A 166 -3.49 3.00 -19.64
N HIS A 167 -4.36 2.02 -19.40
CA HIS A 167 -4.97 1.84 -18.08
C HIS A 167 -3.90 1.59 -17.03
N GLN A 168 -2.99 0.65 -17.30
CA GLN A 168 -1.87 0.35 -16.40
C GLN A 168 -0.97 1.57 -16.19
N THR A 169 -0.69 2.34 -17.24
CA THR A 169 0.10 3.58 -17.13
C THR A 169 -0.56 4.56 -16.14
N LEU A 170 -1.87 4.82 -16.31
CA LEU A 170 -2.62 5.75 -15.47
C LEU A 170 -2.76 5.23 -14.02
N GLU A 171 -3.08 3.94 -13.84
CA GLU A 171 -3.17 3.29 -12.53
C GLU A 171 -1.85 3.41 -11.77
N GLN A 172 -0.71 3.10 -12.41
CA GLN A 172 0.61 3.22 -11.79
C GLN A 172 0.98 4.68 -11.48
N CYS A 173 0.58 5.65 -12.30
CA CYS A 173 0.74 7.07 -11.99
C CYS A 173 -0.01 7.46 -10.72
N PHE A 174 -1.28 7.04 -10.59
CA PHE A 174 -2.07 7.29 -9.40
C PHE A 174 -1.46 6.62 -8.17
N LEU A 175 -1.06 5.35 -8.25
CA LEU A 175 -0.42 4.64 -7.14
C LEU A 175 0.90 5.31 -6.70
N ALA A 176 1.71 5.79 -7.64
CA ALA A 176 2.92 6.54 -7.34
C ALA A 176 2.58 7.85 -6.59
N ALA A 177 1.63 8.63 -7.09
CA ALA A 177 1.20 9.86 -6.42
C ALA A 177 0.61 9.59 -5.04
N GLU A 178 -0.23 8.58 -4.88
CA GLU A 178 -0.79 8.17 -3.59
C GLU A 178 0.32 7.81 -2.59
N TYR A 179 1.30 7.01 -3.02
CA TYR A 179 2.43 6.65 -2.19
C TYR A 179 3.22 7.88 -1.75
N PHE A 180 3.71 8.72 -2.67
CA PHE A 180 4.61 9.82 -2.34
C PHE A 180 3.91 11.03 -1.68
N LEU A 181 2.64 11.29 -2.04
CA LEU A 181 1.92 12.48 -1.60
C LEU A 181 1.00 12.23 -0.40
N VAL A 182 0.61 10.98 -0.15
CA VAL A 182 -0.36 10.61 0.91
C VAL A 182 0.18 9.52 1.84
N GLY A 183 1.30 8.86 1.51
CA GLY A 183 1.88 7.81 2.36
C GLY A 183 0.96 6.58 2.52
N ASP A 184 0.01 6.37 1.61
CA ASP A 184 -0.87 5.21 1.52
C ASP A 184 -1.32 5.05 0.07
N THR A 185 -1.80 3.87 -0.30
CA THR A 185 -2.30 3.58 -1.65
C THR A 185 -3.72 3.06 -1.58
N PHE A 186 -4.59 3.52 -2.49
CA PHE A 186 -5.94 3.00 -2.61
C PHE A 186 -5.90 1.57 -3.17
N SER A 187 -6.69 0.67 -2.60
CA SER A 187 -6.65 -0.76 -2.92
C SER A 187 -7.57 -1.20 -4.06
N GLY A 188 -8.24 -0.26 -4.74
CA GLY A 188 -9.05 -0.55 -5.92
C GLY A 188 -8.26 -0.40 -7.21
N HIS A 189 -8.91 -0.66 -8.35
CA HIS A 189 -8.28 -0.60 -9.68
C HIS A 189 -8.95 0.41 -10.61
N LEU A 190 -10.09 0.96 -10.22
CA LEU A 190 -10.82 1.92 -11.05
C LEU A 190 -10.13 3.27 -10.96
N ILE A 191 -9.75 3.82 -12.11
CA ILE A 191 -9.10 5.13 -12.20
C ILE A 191 -9.96 6.23 -11.56
N SER A 192 -11.29 6.11 -11.65
CA SER A 192 -12.23 7.04 -11.00
C SER A 192 -12.10 7.07 -9.47
N ASP A 193 -11.76 5.94 -8.87
CA ASP A 193 -11.65 5.82 -7.42
C ASP A 193 -10.32 6.39 -6.94
N HIS A 194 -9.22 6.12 -7.65
CA HIS A 194 -7.93 6.75 -7.42
C HIS A 194 -8.01 8.28 -7.55
N GLN A 195 -8.63 8.78 -8.63
CA GLN A 195 -8.88 10.21 -8.81
C GLN A 195 -9.68 10.81 -7.65
N SER A 196 -10.71 10.10 -7.18
CA SER A 196 -11.54 10.56 -6.06
C SER A 196 -10.80 10.46 -4.72
N TYR A 197 -9.84 9.55 -4.58
CA TYR A 197 -9.02 9.39 -3.39
C TYR A 197 -7.99 10.51 -3.27
N LEU A 198 -7.14 10.71 -4.30
CA LEU A 198 -6.16 11.80 -4.33
C LEU A 198 -6.81 13.18 -4.39
N GLY A 199 -7.91 13.32 -5.14
CA GLY A 199 -8.59 14.60 -5.37
C GLY A 199 -9.19 15.23 -4.11
N LYS A 200 -9.23 14.52 -2.98
CA LYS A 200 -9.60 15.09 -1.67
C LYS A 200 -8.55 16.03 -1.12
N LEU A 201 -7.28 15.79 -1.46
CA LEU A 201 -6.13 16.52 -0.92
C LEU A 201 -5.46 17.36 -2.01
N TYR A 202 -5.39 16.82 -3.23
CA TYR A 202 -4.70 17.45 -4.34
C TYR A 202 -5.67 17.76 -5.49
N SER A 203 -6.11 19.01 -5.58
CA SER A 203 -7.11 19.47 -6.55
C SER A 203 -6.69 19.24 -8.01
N ALA A 204 -5.39 19.29 -8.31
CA ALA A 204 -4.84 18.98 -9.63
C ALA A 204 -5.22 17.57 -10.12
N PHE A 205 -5.34 16.59 -9.21
CA PHE A 205 -5.74 15.23 -9.57
C PHE A 205 -7.27 15.11 -9.68
N LYS A 206 -8.05 15.84 -8.87
CA LYS A 206 -9.53 15.81 -8.84
C LYS A 206 -10.14 16.03 -10.23
N HIS A 207 -9.54 16.91 -11.03
CA HIS A 207 -10.03 17.35 -12.33
C HIS A 207 -9.31 16.70 -13.52
N PHE A 208 -8.56 15.61 -13.30
CA PHE A 208 -7.81 14.97 -14.38
C PHE A 208 -8.72 14.33 -15.47
N PHE A 209 -9.80 13.70 -15.05
CA PHE A 209 -10.98 13.40 -15.88
C PHE A 209 -12.20 14.10 -15.30
N PRO A 210 -12.52 15.32 -15.77
CA PRO A 210 -13.69 16.07 -15.31
C PRO A 210 -14.98 15.29 -15.61
N ARG A 211 -15.87 15.20 -14.63
CA ARG A 211 -17.15 14.48 -14.79
C ARG A 211 -18.16 15.30 -15.60
N GLU A 212 -17.95 16.62 -15.67
CA GLU A 212 -18.77 17.58 -16.40
C GLU A 212 -18.64 17.40 -17.92
N HIS A 213 -17.51 16.86 -18.38
CA HIS A 213 -17.27 16.53 -19.78
C HIS A 213 -17.73 15.10 -20.07
N LYS A 214 -18.81 14.99 -20.86
CA LYS A 214 -19.37 13.69 -21.29
C LYS A 214 -18.34 12.83 -22.01
N GLU A 215 -17.44 13.46 -22.77
CA GLU A 215 -16.37 12.79 -23.50
C GLU A 215 -15.35 12.14 -22.55
N ASP A 216 -14.90 12.86 -21.52
CA ASP A 216 -13.99 12.34 -20.50
C ASP A 216 -14.62 11.20 -19.71
N THR A 217 -15.89 11.33 -19.33
CA THR A 217 -16.63 10.27 -18.64
C THR A 217 -16.75 9.02 -19.52
N HIS A 218 -17.06 9.19 -20.82
CA HIS A 218 -17.11 8.08 -21.76
C HIS A 218 -15.74 7.42 -21.97
N LEU A 219 -14.69 8.23 -22.07
CA LEU A 219 -13.32 7.78 -22.25
C LEU A 219 -12.83 6.98 -21.03
N MET A 220 -13.09 7.47 -19.82
CA MET A 220 -12.80 6.80 -18.56
C MET A 220 -13.50 5.44 -18.47
N ASN A 221 -14.80 5.39 -18.77
CA ASN A 221 -15.56 4.14 -18.77
C ASN A 221 -15.03 3.13 -19.80
N THR A 222 -14.60 3.63 -20.96
CA THR A 222 -13.99 2.80 -22.02
C THR A 222 -12.63 2.25 -21.58
N LEU A 223 -11.85 3.04 -20.84
CA LEU A 223 -10.58 2.63 -20.26
C LEU A 223 -10.75 1.57 -19.15
N ASN A 224 -11.66 1.81 -18.19
CA ASN A 224 -11.98 0.84 -17.14
C ASN A 224 -12.48 -0.49 -17.72
N LYS A 225 -13.26 -0.45 -18.81
CA LYS A 225 -13.65 -1.66 -19.54
C LYS A 225 -12.45 -2.36 -20.18
N ALA A 226 -11.42 -1.64 -20.64
CA ALA A 226 -10.21 -2.24 -21.20
C ALA A 226 -9.52 -3.14 -20.18
N TYR A 227 -9.45 -2.72 -18.91
CA TYR A 227 -8.85 -3.49 -17.82
C TYR A 227 -9.51 -4.87 -17.63
N ILE A 228 -10.85 -4.90 -17.64
CA ILE A 228 -11.64 -6.12 -17.40
C ILE A 228 -11.79 -6.96 -18.67
N HIS A 229 -12.02 -6.33 -19.81
CA HIS A 229 -12.55 -6.99 -21.00
C HIS A 229 -11.56 -7.16 -22.15
N SER A 230 -10.43 -6.45 -22.19
CA SER A 230 -9.43 -6.63 -23.26
C SER A 230 -8.90 -8.07 -23.35
N ARG A 231 -8.95 -8.82 -22.25
CA ARG A 231 -8.45 -10.20 -22.16
C ARG A 231 -9.50 -11.28 -22.47
N TYR A 232 -10.79 -10.95 -22.41
CA TYR A 232 -11.87 -11.95 -22.40
C TYR A 232 -13.11 -11.60 -23.24
N SER A 233 -13.23 -10.38 -23.77
CA SER A 233 -14.42 -9.96 -24.53
C SER A 233 -14.11 -9.79 -26.00
N LEU A 234 -14.83 -10.54 -26.84
CA LEU A 234 -14.89 -10.35 -28.29
C LEU A 234 -15.54 -9.01 -28.69
N HIS A 235 -16.12 -8.27 -27.74
CA HIS A 235 -16.95 -7.08 -28.00
C HIS A 235 -16.35 -5.78 -27.46
N TYR A 236 -15.08 -5.76 -27.05
CA TYR A 236 -14.41 -4.51 -26.69
C TYR A 236 -14.00 -3.74 -27.96
N HIS A 237 -14.51 -2.52 -28.12
CA HIS A 237 -14.18 -1.66 -29.24
C HIS A 237 -13.76 -0.27 -28.75
N ILE A 238 -12.59 0.17 -29.20
CA ILE A 238 -12.07 1.52 -28.97
C ILE A 238 -11.48 2.06 -30.27
N LYS A 239 -11.75 3.33 -30.58
CA LYS A 239 -11.26 3.98 -31.80
C LYS A 239 -9.82 4.46 -31.62
N LYS A 240 -9.06 4.50 -32.73
CA LYS A 240 -7.71 5.11 -32.77
C LYS A 240 -7.68 6.51 -32.16
N THR A 241 -8.68 7.35 -32.46
CA THR A 241 -8.79 8.71 -31.92
C THR A 241 -8.91 8.73 -30.39
N GLN A 242 -9.65 7.79 -29.80
CA GLN A 242 -9.77 7.66 -28.35
C GLN A 242 -8.45 7.20 -27.71
N VAL A 243 -7.73 6.26 -28.33
CA VAL A 243 -6.40 5.84 -27.88
C VAL A 243 -5.40 6.99 -27.92
N LEU A 244 -5.41 7.81 -28.99
CA LEU A 244 -4.57 9.00 -29.09
C LEU A 244 -4.89 10.04 -28.00
N THR A 245 -6.17 10.23 -27.65
CA THR A 245 -6.56 11.08 -26.51
C THR A 245 -6.07 10.51 -25.18
N LEU A 246 -6.20 9.20 -24.97
CA LEU A 246 -5.70 8.54 -23.76
C LEU A 246 -4.18 8.62 -23.62
N ILE A 247 -3.45 8.56 -24.73
CA ILE A 247 -1.99 8.78 -24.77
C ILE A 247 -1.65 10.18 -24.25
N LYS A 248 -2.30 11.21 -24.77
CA LYS A 248 -2.06 12.60 -24.32
C LYS A 248 -2.33 12.74 -22.82
N LYS A 249 -3.45 12.19 -22.34
CA LYS A 249 -3.75 12.15 -20.91
C LYS A 249 -2.70 11.38 -20.11
N ALA A 250 -2.26 10.21 -20.57
CA ALA A 250 -1.20 9.48 -19.88
C ALA A 250 0.07 10.32 -19.74
N ASP A 251 0.49 10.99 -20.81
CA ASP A 251 1.67 11.86 -20.81
C ASP A 251 1.48 13.08 -19.87
N GLU A 252 0.29 13.69 -19.86
CA GLU A 252 -0.08 14.76 -18.93
C GLU A 252 -0.04 14.33 -17.46
N LEU A 253 -0.60 13.15 -17.13
CA LEU A 253 -0.58 12.63 -15.76
C LEU A 253 0.82 12.25 -15.32
N MET A 254 1.62 11.63 -16.21
CA MET A 254 3.02 11.32 -15.93
C MET A 254 3.83 12.58 -15.59
N ALA A 255 3.61 13.68 -16.32
CA ALA A 255 4.25 14.96 -16.04
C ALA A 255 3.76 15.58 -14.71
N LEU A 256 2.45 15.52 -14.45
CA LEU A 256 1.87 16.00 -13.19
C LEU A 256 2.44 15.26 -11.97
N VAL A 257 2.52 13.92 -12.04
CA VAL A 257 3.08 13.10 -10.96
C VAL A 257 4.56 13.43 -10.74
N ALA A 258 5.36 13.52 -11.80
CA ALA A 258 6.77 13.89 -11.66
C ALA A 258 6.97 15.26 -11.01
N ALA A 259 6.20 16.27 -11.43
CA ALA A 259 6.26 17.60 -10.85
C ALA A 259 5.82 17.62 -9.38
N ALA A 260 4.75 16.90 -9.03
CA ALA A 260 4.24 16.82 -7.66
C ALA A 260 5.23 16.11 -6.73
N VAL A 261 5.81 14.98 -7.15
CA VAL A 261 6.81 14.26 -6.36
C VAL A 261 8.08 15.08 -6.19
N GLU A 262 8.60 15.71 -7.25
CA GLU A 262 9.79 16.56 -7.13
C GLU A 262 9.52 17.74 -6.18
N THR A 263 8.31 18.32 -6.19
CA THR A 263 7.93 19.37 -5.23
C THR A 263 8.00 18.87 -3.78
N GLU A 264 7.52 17.65 -3.50
CA GLU A 264 7.62 17.06 -2.16
C GLU A 264 9.08 16.75 -1.77
N LEU A 265 9.90 16.27 -2.70
CA LEU A 265 11.32 16.04 -2.46
C LEU A 265 12.07 17.35 -2.17
N LEU A 266 11.79 18.42 -2.92
CA LEU A 266 12.36 19.75 -2.67
C LEU A 266 11.97 20.32 -1.30
N LYS A 267 10.75 20.03 -0.81
CA LYS A 267 10.34 20.39 0.57
C LYS A 267 11.20 19.68 1.62
N CYS A 268 11.60 18.44 1.36
CA CYS A 268 12.54 17.70 2.20
C CYS A 268 13.97 18.24 2.08
N GLU A 269 14.43 18.62 0.89
CA GLU A 269 15.77 19.20 0.71
C GLU A 269 15.93 20.55 1.41
N LYS A 270 14.87 21.37 1.47
CA LYS A 270 14.90 22.60 2.28
C LYS A 270 15.15 22.32 3.77
N LEU A 271 14.83 21.13 4.26
CA LEU A 271 15.19 20.71 5.62
C LEU A 271 16.69 20.44 5.77
N LEU A 272 17.40 20.02 4.71
CA LEU A 272 18.86 19.88 4.72
C LEU A 272 19.59 21.22 4.82
N GLY A 273 18.98 22.31 4.32
CA GLY A 273 19.52 23.66 4.42
C GLY A 273 19.24 24.35 5.77
N GLY A 274 18.38 23.75 6.61
CA GLY A 274 18.13 24.16 7.99
C GLY A 274 19.04 23.38 8.94
N ASP A 275 19.70 24.11 9.83
CA ASP A 275 20.79 23.63 10.69
C ASP A 275 20.46 22.33 11.46
N PHE A 276 21.04 21.20 11.03
CA PHE A 276 21.13 19.96 11.81
C PHE A 276 22.58 19.67 12.26
N SER A 277 23.45 20.69 12.26
CA SER A 277 24.80 20.62 12.81
C SER A 277 24.81 20.72 14.34
N SER A 278 24.07 19.85 15.01
CA SER A 278 24.32 19.56 16.42
C SER A 278 23.76 18.18 16.80
N VAL A 279 24.35 17.14 16.24
CA VAL A 279 24.34 15.82 16.91
C VAL A 279 25.78 15.54 17.33
N PRO A 280 26.05 15.34 18.64
CA PRO A 280 27.39 15.01 19.11
C PRO A 280 27.87 13.74 18.44
N THR A 281 29.03 13.84 17.80
CA THR A 281 29.78 12.73 17.25
C THR A 281 30.02 11.71 18.36
N ALA A 282 29.67 10.45 18.11
CA ALA A 282 29.96 9.35 19.01
C ALA A 282 31.46 9.33 19.38
N PRO A 283 31.82 9.12 20.66
CA PRO A 283 33.22 9.09 21.05
C PRO A 283 33.88 7.82 20.49
N LYS A 284 35.02 8.03 19.83
CA LYS A 284 35.96 6.97 19.45
C LYS A 284 36.77 6.55 20.68
N GLY A 285 36.80 5.23 20.90
CA GLY A 285 37.89 4.51 21.56
C GLY A 285 37.62 4.07 23.00
N LEU A 286 37.59 2.75 23.24
CA LEU A 286 38.59 2.11 24.10
C LEU A 286 38.59 0.57 23.92
N ASP A 287 39.73 0.09 23.45
CA ASP A 287 40.46 -1.12 23.81
C ASP A 287 39.73 -2.45 24.09
N THR A 288 40.11 -3.40 23.25
CA THR A 288 40.14 -4.85 23.47
C THR A 288 40.72 -5.23 24.84
N ALA A 289 39.95 -5.97 25.63
CA ALA A 289 40.47 -6.89 26.64
C ALA A 289 39.63 -8.17 26.62
N VAL A 290 40.28 -9.26 26.22
CA VAL A 290 39.78 -10.64 26.23
C VAL A 290 39.81 -11.14 27.68
N ALA A 291 38.67 -11.60 28.19
CA ALA A 291 38.62 -12.53 29.32
C ALA A 291 37.47 -13.52 29.09
N ALA A 292 37.79 -14.79 29.27
CA ALA A 292 37.04 -15.95 28.82
C ALA A 292 35.87 -16.33 29.75
N GLU A 293 34.75 -16.74 29.17
CA GLU A 293 33.80 -17.67 29.78
C GLU A 293 33.28 -18.66 28.70
N GLU A 294 33.27 -19.95 29.05
CA GLU A 294 32.90 -21.10 28.21
C GLU A 294 31.34 -21.32 28.16
N PRO A 295 30.79 -22.44 27.62
CA PRO A 295 30.10 -22.43 26.33
C PRO A 295 28.61 -22.83 26.45
N VAL A 296 27.69 -21.91 26.16
CA VAL A 296 26.24 -22.22 25.99
C VAL A 296 25.82 -22.17 24.50
N ALA A 297 26.80 -22.23 23.60
CA ALA A 297 26.61 -21.90 22.18
C ALA A 297 26.17 -23.06 21.27
N ASN A 298 26.23 -24.32 21.71
CA ASN A 298 26.02 -25.45 20.79
C ASN A 298 24.56 -25.83 20.53
N VAL A 299 23.63 -25.61 21.47
CA VAL A 299 22.21 -25.99 21.24
C VAL A 299 21.45 -24.91 20.48
N ALA A 300 21.72 -23.63 20.77
CA ALA A 300 21.03 -22.51 20.11
C ALA A 300 21.40 -22.38 18.62
N ASN A 301 22.63 -22.75 18.25
CA ASN A 301 23.10 -22.64 16.87
C ASN A 301 22.54 -23.75 15.97
N GLU A 302 22.33 -24.95 16.49
CA GLU A 302 21.66 -26.04 15.76
C GLU A 302 20.17 -25.76 15.53
N THR A 303 19.46 -25.25 16.55
CA THR A 303 18.05 -24.87 16.42
C THR A 303 17.85 -23.70 15.45
N LEU A 304 18.75 -22.72 15.49
CA LEU A 304 18.75 -21.59 14.56
C LEU A 304 19.08 -22.04 13.12
N GLN A 305 20.04 -22.95 12.94
CA GLN A 305 20.35 -23.52 11.63
C GLN A 305 19.24 -24.43 11.09
N ALA A 306 18.51 -25.14 11.96
CA ALA A 306 17.33 -25.92 11.59
C ALA A 306 16.19 -25.01 11.11
N ALA A 307 15.92 -23.91 11.82
CA ALA A 307 14.94 -22.90 11.42
C ALA A 307 15.32 -22.20 10.09
N VAL A 308 16.60 -21.87 9.89
CA VAL A 308 17.10 -21.28 8.63
C VAL A 308 17.02 -22.26 7.46
N ARG A 309 17.19 -23.58 7.69
CA ARG A 309 17.00 -24.61 6.66
C ARG A 309 15.54 -24.77 6.26
N LEU A 310 14.60 -24.66 7.21
CA LEU A 310 13.16 -24.67 6.94
C LEU A 310 12.67 -23.44 6.15
N LEU A 311 13.41 -22.33 6.24
CA LEU A 311 13.11 -21.06 5.56
C LEU A 311 13.81 -20.87 4.21
N ARG A 312 14.65 -21.81 3.75
CA ARG A 312 15.24 -21.74 2.40
C ARG A 312 14.21 -22.19 1.34
N PRO A 313 14.13 -21.50 0.18
CA PRO A 313 13.22 -21.90 -0.90
C PRO A 313 13.57 -23.32 -1.38
N ARG A 314 12.52 -24.11 -1.65
CA ARG A 314 12.60 -25.53 -2.03
C ARG A 314 13.53 -25.71 -3.24
N VAL A 315 14.50 -26.63 -3.14
CA VAL A 315 15.36 -27.01 -4.27
C VAL A 315 14.51 -27.76 -5.31
N ARG A 316 14.59 -27.33 -6.57
CA ARG A 316 13.89 -27.93 -7.71
C ARG A 316 14.42 -29.34 -7.98
N HIS A 317 13.51 -30.28 -8.20
CA HIS A 317 13.81 -31.56 -8.85
C HIS A 317 13.22 -31.53 -10.26
N GLU A 318 14.08 -31.67 -11.27
CA GLU A 318 13.65 -31.93 -12.65
C GLU A 318 13.51 -33.43 -12.85
N TYR A 319 12.36 -33.89 -13.30
CA TYR A 319 12.16 -35.26 -13.76
C TYR A 319 12.25 -35.30 -15.29
N PRO A 320 12.98 -36.27 -15.88
CA PRO A 320 13.00 -36.44 -17.32
C PRO A 320 11.61 -36.88 -17.78
N GLY A 321 11.06 -36.16 -18.75
CA GLY A 321 9.73 -36.42 -19.31
C GLY A 321 9.70 -37.76 -20.04
N ASP A 322 8.96 -38.72 -19.48
CA ASP A 322 8.21 -39.71 -20.23
C ASP A 322 7.26 -40.45 -19.28
N SER A 323 6.00 -40.01 -19.21
CA SER A 323 4.92 -40.80 -18.61
C SER A 323 3.59 -40.51 -19.35
N PRO A 324 2.84 -41.55 -19.78
CA PRO A 324 1.78 -41.43 -20.78
C PRO A 324 0.41 -41.04 -20.20
N ILE A 325 0.37 -40.16 -19.21
CA ILE A 325 -0.87 -39.61 -18.65
C ILE A 325 -0.72 -38.09 -18.65
N HIS A 326 -1.60 -37.40 -19.39
CA HIS A 326 -1.65 -35.93 -19.46
C HIS A 326 -2.09 -35.29 -18.14
N LEU A 327 -1.30 -35.46 -17.07
CA LEU A 327 -1.35 -34.61 -15.88
C LEU A 327 -0.60 -33.33 -16.21
N GLN A 328 -1.34 -32.24 -16.40
CA GLN A 328 -0.74 -30.90 -16.41
C GLN A 328 -0.32 -30.58 -14.97
N GLU A 329 0.96 -30.82 -14.65
CA GLU A 329 1.52 -30.36 -13.39
C GLU A 329 1.67 -28.84 -13.46
N VAL A 330 0.82 -28.11 -12.72
CA VAL A 330 0.91 -26.66 -12.60
C VAL A 330 1.68 -26.34 -11.33
N THR A 331 2.92 -25.91 -11.49
CA THR A 331 3.76 -25.42 -10.39
C THR A 331 3.43 -23.96 -10.11
N PHE A 332 3.00 -23.65 -8.88
CA PHE A 332 2.76 -22.29 -8.42
C PHE A 332 3.94 -21.82 -7.57
N GLU A 333 4.62 -20.75 -7.99
CA GLU A 333 5.60 -20.06 -7.16
C GLU A 333 4.85 -19.05 -6.28
N VAL A 334 5.08 -19.10 -4.96
CA VAL A 334 4.44 -18.22 -3.99
C VAL A 334 5.53 -17.51 -3.19
N ALA A 335 5.59 -16.18 -3.30
CA ALA A 335 6.69 -15.39 -2.76
C ALA A 335 6.58 -15.15 -1.25
N ASN A 336 5.36 -15.17 -0.68
CA ASN A 336 5.13 -15.01 0.76
C ASN A 336 3.78 -15.58 1.23
N HIS A 337 3.59 -15.73 2.54
CA HIS A 337 2.35 -16.26 3.13
C HIS A 337 1.10 -15.41 2.83
N GLY A 338 1.27 -14.12 2.56
CA GLY A 338 0.17 -13.24 2.14
C GLY A 338 -0.36 -13.59 0.76
N GLU A 339 0.55 -13.87 -0.18
CA GLU A 339 0.23 -14.34 -1.53
C GLU A 339 -0.37 -15.76 -1.49
N LEU A 340 0.16 -16.66 -0.65
CA LEU A 340 -0.41 -18.00 -0.45
C LEU A 340 -1.88 -17.92 -0.01
N ARG A 341 -2.14 -17.11 1.01
CA ARG A 341 -3.49 -16.89 1.53
C ARG A 341 -4.42 -16.26 0.48
N TYR A 342 -3.90 -15.32 -0.32
CA TYR A 342 -4.66 -14.71 -1.40
C TYR A 342 -5.04 -15.74 -2.47
N LEU A 343 -4.10 -16.58 -2.90
CA LEU A 343 -4.33 -17.66 -3.87
C LEU A 343 -5.38 -18.65 -3.38
N ILE A 344 -5.26 -19.15 -2.15
CA ILE A 344 -6.27 -20.04 -1.54
C ILE A 344 -7.65 -19.36 -1.51
N SER A 345 -7.70 -18.07 -1.13
CA SER A 345 -8.96 -17.32 -1.11
C SER A 345 -9.57 -17.16 -2.51
N CYS A 346 -8.75 -16.95 -3.54
CA CYS A 346 -9.21 -16.89 -4.93
C CYS A 346 -9.78 -18.23 -5.39
N LEU A 347 -9.10 -19.34 -5.12
CA LEU A 347 -9.57 -20.70 -5.48
C LEU A 347 -10.91 -21.02 -4.81
N LEU A 348 -11.05 -20.73 -3.51
CA LEU A 348 -12.30 -20.93 -2.77
C LEU A 348 -13.44 -20.06 -3.30
N ARG A 349 -13.17 -18.79 -3.65
CA ARG A 349 -14.18 -17.89 -4.23
C ARG A 349 -14.65 -18.37 -5.60
N VAL A 350 -13.75 -18.89 -6.42
CA VAL A 350 -14.08 -19.49 -7.71
C VAL A 350 -14.98 -20.71 -7.52
N CYS A 351 -14.68 -21.59 -6.54
CA CYS A 351 -15.55 -22.72 -6.19
C CYS A 351 -16.93 -22.29 -5.69
N MET A 352 -17.02 -21.27 -4.83
CA MET A 352 -18.30 -20.74 -4.34
C MET A 352 -19.15 -20.16 -5.49
N LEU A 353 -18.54 -19.34 -6.34
CA LEU A 353 -19.19 -18.80 -7.54
C LEU A 353 -19.65 -19.90 -8.50
N ALA A 354 -18.88 -20.98 -8.63
CA ALA A 354 -19.24 -22.14 -9.44
C ALA A 354 -20.43 -22.93 -8.87
N LEU A 355 -20.56 -23.02 -7.55
CA LEU A 355 -21.66 -23.71 -6.86
C LEU A 355 -22.97 -22.90 -6.87
N GLU A 356 -22.89 -21.58 -6.85
CA GLU A 356 -24.05 -20.68 -6.88
C GLU A 356 -24.66 -20.52 -8.29
N ASN A 357 -23.90 -20.79 -9.34
CA ASN A 357 -24.33 -20.59 -10.72
C ASN A 357 -25.03 -21.83 -11.28
N THR A 358 -26.32 -21.73 -11.59
CA THR A 358 -27.13 -22.82 -12.17
C THR A 358 -26.85 -23.09 -13.65
N GLN A 359 -25.99 -22.30 -14.30
CA GLN A 359 -25.65 -22.42 -15.73
C GLN A 359 -24.39 -23.25 -16.03
N GLY A 360 -23.83 -23.93 -15.02
CA GLY A 360 -22.70 -24.84 -15.19
C GLY A 360 -21.35 -24.14 -15.23
N PHE A 361 -20.36 -24.76 -14.58
CA PHE A 361 -18.99 -24.25 -14.48
C PHE A 361 -18.08 -25.06 -15.42
N GLY A 362 -18.08 -24.69 -16.70
CA GLY A 362 -17.21 -25.30 -17.70
C GLY A 362 -15.87 -24.56 -17.80
N SER A 363 -14.78 -25.20 -17.37
CA SER A 363 -13.43 -24.71 -17.72
C SER A 363 -13.15 -25.01 -19.20
N PRO A 364 -12.79 -24.01 -20.04
CA PRO A 364 -12.45 -24.23 -21.45
C PRO A 364 -11.26 -25.18 -21.66
N ARG A 365 -10.46 -25.40 -20.60
CA ARG A 365 -9.27 -26.25 -20.61
C ARG A 365 -9.52 -27.67 -20.08
N LEU A 366 -10.68 -27.93 -19.48
CA LEU A 366 -11.07 -29.23 -18.92
C LEU A 366 -12.41 -29.67 -19.51
N SER A 367 -12.54 -29.65 -20.83
CA SER A 367 -13.77 -30.00 -21.57
C SER A 367 -14.28 -31.42 -21.34
N HIS A 368 -13.48 -32.28 -20.68
CA HIS A 368 -13.80 -33.68 -20.37
C HIS A 368 -14.13 -33.94 -18.89
N CYS A 369 -14.06 -32.93 -18.02
CA CYS A 369 -14.41 -33.08 -16.60
C CYS A 369 -15.83 -32.56 -16.34
N SER A 370 -16.59 -33.25 -15.48
CA SER A 370 -17.88 -32.72 -15.01
C SER A 370 -17.66 -31.51 -14.09
N ASP A 371 -18.63 -30.61 -14.01
CA ASP A 371 -18.57 -29.41 -13.15
C ASP A 371 -18.25 -29.78 -11.70
N ARG A 372 -18.83 -30.88 -11.19
CA ARG A 372 -18.58 -31.40 -9.85
C ARG A 372 -17.15 -31.90 -9.67
N LEU A 373 -16.59 -32.57 -10.68
CA LEU A 373 -15.21 -33.06 -10.63
C LEU A 373 -14.20 -31.90 -10.71
N THR A 374 -14.52 -30.86 -11.48
CA THR A 374 -13.71 -29.64 -11.60
C THR A 374 -13.68 -28.87 -10.27
N ILE A 375 -14.83 -28.71 -9.62
CA ILE A 375 -14.92 -28.07 -8.29
C ILE A 375 -14.17 -28.91 -7.25
N ALA A 376 -14.33 -30.24 -7.25
CA ALA A 376 -13.60 -31.14 -6.35
C ALA A 376 -12.09 -31.01 -6.54
N THR A 377 -11.60 -30.97 -7.78
CA THR A 377 -10.17 -30.83 -8.09
C THR A 377 -9.60 -29.49 -7.60
N VAL A 378 -10.36 -28.39 -7.74
CA VAL A 378 -9.93 -27.07 -7.25
C VAL A 378 -9.95 -26.98 -5.73
N LEU A 379 -10.92 -27.64 -5.07
CA LEU A 379 -10.96 -27.76 -3.62
C LEU A 379 -9.81 -28.62 -3.07
N GLU A 380 -9.48 -29.74 -3.72
CA GLU A 380 -8.31 -30.57 -3.39
C GLU A 380 -7.00 -29.78 -3.56
N LEU A 381 -6.89 -28.95 -4.61
CA LEU A 381 -5.75 -28.05 -4.78
C LEU A 381 -5.68 -27.01 -3.65
N ALA A 382 -6.81 -26.38 -3.30
CA ALA A 382 -6.85 -25.41 -2.20
C ALA A 382 -6.49 -26.04 -0.84
N ASP A 383 -6.89 -27.29 -0.62
CA ASP A 383 -6.53 -28.11 0.54
C ASP A 383 -5.02 -28.41 0.56
N SER A 384 -4.45 -28.86 -0.56
CA SER A 384 -3.02 -29.13 -0.69
C SER A 384 -2.11 -27.91 -0.50
N LEU A 385 -2.65 -26.70 -0.70
CA LEU A 385 -1.95 -25.44 -0.52
C LEU A 385 -2.01 -24.93 0.92
N GLN A 386 -2.80 -25.57 1.80
CA GLN A 386 -2.85 -25.18 3.21
C GLN A 386 -1.50 -25.44 3.89
N PRO A 387 -0.98 -24.46 4.64
CA PRO A 387 0.34 -24.55 5.24
C PRO A 387 0.34 -25.32 6.57
N ASP A 388 -0.24 -26.53 6.62
CA ASP A 388 -0.52 -27.26 7.88
C ASP A 388 0.73 -27.46 8.75
N GLN A 389 1.83 -27.94 8.17
CA GLN A 389 3.10 -28.11 8.89
C GLN A 389 3.69 -26.79 9.42
N GLN A 390 3.38 -25.67 8.75
CA GLN A 390 3.84 -24.34 9.18
C GLN A 390 2.97 -23.84 10.33
N LEU A 391 1.66 -24.10 10.30
CA LEU A 391 0.74 -23.80 11.39
C LEU A 391 1.10 -24.58 12.66
N ASP A 392 1.39 -25.88 12.55
CA ASP A 392 1.88 -26.69 13.68
C ASP A 392 3.18 -26.13 14.28
N SER A 393 4.07 -25.64 13.41
CA SER A 393 5.33 -25.02 13.83
C SER A 393 5.11 -23.65 14.50
N TYR A 394 4.13 -22.88 14.05
CA TYR A 394 3.72 -21.62 14.70
C TYR A 394 3.10 -21.87 16.07
N ASP A 395 2.22 -22.86 16.20
CA ASP A 395 1.60 -23.24 17.48
C ASP A 395 2.64 -23.77 18.47
N ALA A 396 3.63 -24.55 17.99
CA ALA A 396 4.76 -24.99 18.80
C ALA A 396 5.65 -23.82 19.25
N LEU A 397 5.90 -22.84 18.38
CA LEU A 397 6.63 -21.62 18.72
C LEU A 397 5.87 -20.74 19.70
N GLU A 398 4.56 -20.58 19.51
CA GLU A 398 3.68 -19.84 20.41
C GLU A 398 3.66 -20.48 21.79
N SER A 399 3.54 -21.81 21.86
CA SER A 399 3.61 -22.58 23.10
C SER A 399 4.96 -22.42 23.81
N LEU A 400 6.07 -22.38 23.07
CA LEU A 400 7.41 -22.16 23.64
C LEU A 400 7.64 -20.72 24.12
N LEU A 401 7.05 -19.73 23.44
CA LEU A 401 7.22 -18.30 23.75
C LEU A 401 6.27 -17.82 24.85
N LEU A 402 5.04 -18.36 24.91
CA LEU A 402 4.02 -17.99 25.88
C LEU A 402 3.93 -18.97 27.07
N GLY A 403 4.41 -20.22 26.92
CA GLY A 403 4.35 -21.26 27.95
C GLY A 403 5.33 -21.09 29.12
N ARG A 404 6.15 -20.03 29.16
CA ARG A 404 7.07 -19.74 30.27
C ARG A 404 6.52 -18.80 31.35
N GLU A 405 5.29 -18.30 31.22
CA GLU A 405 4.68 -17.43 32.26
C GLU A 405 3.89 -18.18 33.35
N ALA A 406 3.75 -19.51 33.25
CA ALA A 406 3.08 -20.32 34.28
C ALA A 406 4.08 -21.17 35.09
N THR A 407 5.02 -20.51 35.79
CA THR A 407 5.67 -21.07 36.99
C THR A 407 6.41 -19.96 37.73
N LYS A 408 5.66 -19.19 38.52
CA LYS A 408 6.16 -18.60 39.78
C LYS A 408 4.99 -18.30 40.71
#